data_AF-A0A7U6QM41-F1
#
_entry.id   AF-A0A7U6QM41-F1
#
_cell.length_a   1.000
_cell.length_b   1.000
_cell.length_c   1.000
_cell.angle_alpha   90.00
_cell.angle_beta   90.00
_cell.angle_gamma   90.00
#
_symmetry.space_group_name_H-M   'P 1'
#
loop_
_entity.id
_entity.type
_entity.pdbx_description
1 polymer ?
#
loop_
_entity_poly.entity_id
_entity_poly.type
_entity_poly.pdbx_seq_one_letter_code
_entity_poly.pdbx_strand_id
1 'polypeptide(L)'
;MSETNKIADALMQHLPYGAYDHSHKTVIYKDIVAHSKALELVKVSAARIFAVLNGIPDELIDEFEREYGLPLLCGQSDVGNTIDDRRAEIERVKREGHVLLNLAGLYKLFARYNQTVLAVQTYVPMQCLGSCVDPLNTARLRFRVTLTLAKPIKADMDCLSKNYLPASLRLDIK
;
A
#
# COMPACT_ATOMS: atom_id res chain seq x y z
N MET A 1 -7.14 -27.05 16.79
CA MET A 1 -6.94 -25.94 17.74
C MET A 1 -8.15 -25.04 17.66
N SER A 2 -8.81 -24.72 18.79
CA SER A 2 -10.01 -23.86 18.80
C SER A 2 -9.70 -22.47 18.23
N GLU A 3 -10.66 -21.83 17.56
CA GLU A 3 -10.49 -20.46 17.06
C GLU A 3 -10.24 -19.48 18.22
N THR A 4 -10.93 -19.68 19.34
CA THR A 4 -10.68 -19.04 20.63
C THR A 4 -9.21 -19.07 21.05
N ASN A 5 -8.54 -20.23 20.86
CA ASN A 5 -7.15 -20.41 21.27
C ASN A 5 -6.20 -19.73 20.29
N LYS A 6 -6.50 -19.73 18.99
CA LYS A 6 -5.70 -18.98 18.01
C LYS A 6 -5.71 -17.48 18.29
N ILE A 7 -6.89 -16.93 18.61
CA ILE A 7 -7.03 -15.52 18.96
C ILE A 7 -6.28 -15.24 20.27
N ALA A 8 -6.41 -16.12 21.27
CA ALA A 8 -5.67 -15.98 22.53
C ALA A 8 -4.14 -16.00 22.32
N ASP A 9 -3.63 -16.91 21.51
CA ASP A 9 -2.21 -17.01 21.20
C ASP A 9 -1.70 -15.76 20.46
N ALA A 10 -2.49 -15.19 19.55
CA ALA A 10 -2.16 -13.93 18.89
C ALA A 10 -2.13 -12.75 19.89
N LEU A 11 -3.12 -12.65 20.79
CA LEU A 11 -3.13 -11.62 21.84
C LEU A 11 -1.91 -11.75 22.78
N MET A 12 -1.51 -12.98 23.12
CA MET A 12 -0.32 -13.25 23.91
C MET A 12 0.96 -12.76 23.23
N GLN A 13 1.05 -12.81 21.90
CA GLN A 13 2.21 -12.32 21.14
C GLN A 13 2.32 -10.78 21.16
N HIS A 14 1.21 -10.08 21.38
CA HIS A 14 1.19 -8.62 21.48
C HIS A 14 1.50 -8.09 22.89
N LEU A 15 1.61 -8.96 23.89
CA LEU A 15 2.02 -8.54 25.22
C LEU A 15 3.50 -8.08 25.20
N PRO A 16 3.86 -7.03 25.96
CA PRO A 16 5.24 -6.58 26.07
C PRO A 16 6.16 -7.67 26.63
N TYR A 17 7.23 -7.98 25.90
CA TYR A 17 8.26 -8.91 26.36
C TYR A 17 8.87 -8.47 27.69
N GLY A 18 8.97 -9.40 28.64
CA GLY A 18 9.60 -9.19 29.95
C GLY A 18 8.71 -8.57 31.03
N ALA A 19 7.54 -8.05 30.68
CA ALA A 19 6.55 -7.56 31.66
C ALA A 19 5.56 -8.65 32.11
N TYR A 20 5.27 -9.61 31.23
CA TYR A 20 4.30 -10.68 31.47
C TYR A 20 4.89 -12.06 31.18
N ASP A 21 4.42 -13.08 31.89
CA ASP A 21 4.75 -14.48 31.60
C ASP A 21 3.89 -14.98 30.43
N HIS A 22 4.56 -15.36 29.33
CA HIS A 22 3.91 -15.84 28.11
C HIS A 22 3.48 -17.32 28.17
N SER A 23 3.68 -17.99 29.30
CA SER A 23 3.26 -19.38 29.51
C SER A 23 1.74 -19.53 29.50
N HIS A 24 1.25 -20.59 28.84
CA HIS A 24 -0.18 -20.93 28.78
C HIS A 24 -0.77 -21.44 30.12
N LYS A 25 0.05 -21.56 31.16
CA LYS A 25 -0.38 -22.01 32.51
C LYS A 25 -0.72 -20.84 33.45
N THR A 26 -0.53 -19.61 33.00
CA THR A 26 -0.71 -18.41 33.82
C THR A 26 -2.19 -18.04 33.98
N VAL A 27 -2.49 -17.25 35.01
CA VAL A 27 -3.81 -16.62 35.17
C VAL A 27 -4.09 -15.64 34.02
N ILE A 28 -3.03 -14.97 33.53
CA ILE A 28 -3.08 -14.04 32.39
C ILE A 28 -3.56 -14.76 31.13
N TYR A 29 -3.02 -15.95 30.83
CA TYR A 29 -3.49 -16.72 29.68
C TYR A 29 -4.96 -17.10 29.81
N LYS A 30 -5.41 -17.51 31.01
CA LYS A 30 -6.83 -17.82 31.25
C LYS A 30 -7.73 -16.61 31.02
N ASP A 31 -7.29 -15.43 31.44
CA ASP A 31 -8.01 -14.17 31.25
C ASP A 31 -8.07 -13.78 29.76
N ILE A 32 -6.95 -13.91 29.05
CA ILE A 32 -6.89 -13.67 27.60
C ILE A 32 -7.78 -14.65 26.83
N VAL A 33 -7.84 -15.92 27.23
CA VAL A 33 -8.77 -16.91 26.66
C VAL A 33 -10.23 -16.55 26.96
N ALA A 34 -10.53 -15.93 28.09
CA ALA A 34 -11.88 -15.44 28.37
C ALA A 34 -12.26 -14.28 27.44
N HIS A 35 -11.35 -13.33 27.23
CA HIS A 35 -11.55 -12.20 26.32
C HIS A 35 -11.60 -12.63 24.85
N SER A 36 -10.82 -13.65 24.46
CA SER A 36 -10.81 -14.13 23.07
C SER A 36 -12.13 -14.73 22.63
N LYS A 37 -12.98 -15.22 23.55
CA LYS A 37 -14.35 -15.66 23.24
C LYS A 37 -15.24 -14.52 22.73
N ALA A 38 -15.10 -13.31 23.30
CA ALA A 38 -15.86 -12.15 22.84
C ALA A 38 -15.41 -11.74 21.43
N LEU A 39 -14.11 -11.77 21.16
CA LEU A 39 -13.56 -11.50 19.83
C LEU A 39 -13.96 -12.56 18.80
N GLU A 40 -14.01 -13.83 19.19
CA GLU A 40 -14.53 -14.91 18.34
C GLU A 40 -15.99 -14.66 17.96
N LEU A 41 -16.82 -14.27 18.93
CA LEU A 41 -18.23 -13.93 18.66
C LEU A 41 -18.37 -12.74 17.71
N VAL A 42 -17.55 -11.70 17.88
CA VAL A 42 -17.52 -10.55 16.97
C VAL A 42 -17.11 -10.99 15.57
N LYS A 43 -16.07 -11.82 15.44
CA LYS A 43 -15.59 -12.35 14.16
C LYS A 43 -16.67 -13.16 13.44
N VAL A 44 -17.39 -14.04 14.15
CA VAL A 44 -18.48 -14.83 13.58
C VAL A 44 -19.66 -13.94 13.16
N SER A 45 -20.02 -12.98 14.01
CA SER A 45 -21.09 -12.03 13.72
C SER A 45 -20.76 -11.16 12.51
N ALA A 46 -19.54 -10.64 12.44
CA ALA A 46 -19.05 -9.88 11.30
C ALA A 46 -19.06 -10.72 10.02
N ALA A 47 -18.60 -11.97 10.08
CA ALA A 47 -18.64 -12.87 8.91
C ALA A 47 -20.07 -13.09 8.39
N ARG A 48 -21.07 -13.17 9.27
CA ARG A 48 -22.49 -13.27 8.88
C ARG A 48 -23.00 -12.00 8.22
N ILE A 49 -22.63 -10.84 8.77
CA ILE A 49 -22.99 -9.53 8.19
C ILE A 49 -22.35 -9.39 6.81
N PHE A 50 -21.05 -9.65 6.69
CA PHE A 50 -20.33 -9.58 5.42
C PHE A 50 -20.76 -10.62 4.39
N ALA A 51 -21.32 -11.76 4.81
CA ALA A 51 -21.90 -12.75 3.89
C ALA A 51 -23.18 -12.25 3.20
N VAL A 52 -23.89 -11.28 3.81
CA VAL A 52 -25.11 -10.68 3.25
C VAL A 52 -24.81 -9.39 2.48
N LEU A 53 -23.73 -8.69 2.83
CA LEU A 53 -23.29 -7.49 2.13
C LEU A 53 -22.67 -7.87 0.77
N ASN A 54 -23.31 -7.42 -0.32
CA ASN A 54 -22.74 -7.49 -1.66
C ASN A 54 -21.75 -6.33 -1.86
N GLY A 55 -20.52 -6.52 -1.40
CA GLY A 55 -19.44 -5.54 -1.54
C GLY A 55 -19.39 -4.49 -0.41
N ILE A 56 -18.72 -3.38 -0.68
CA ILE A 56 -18.55 -2.28 0.30
C ILE A 56 -19.86 -1.50 0.40
N PRO A 57 -20.46 -1.37 1.61
CA PRO A 57 -21.66 -0.57 1.80
C PRO A 57 -21.36 0.93 1.66
N ASP A 58 -22.33 1.70 1.18
CA ASP A 58 -22.18 3.14 0.91
C ASP A 58 -21.82 3.92 2.18
N GLU A 59 -22.37 3.48 3.31
CA GLU A 59 -22.18 4.12 4.61
C GLU A 59 -20.76 3.97 5.15
N LEU A 60 -19.97 3.02 4.63
CA LEU A 60 -18.59 2.77 5.11
C LEU A 60 -17.52 3.20 4.09
N ILE A 61 -17.89 3.88 3.01
CA ILE A 61 -16.92 4.25 1.96
C ILE A 61 -15.77 5.08 2.54
N ASP A 62 -16.05 6.03 3.43
CA ASP A 62 -15.05 6.93 4.00
C ASP A 62 -14.05 6.17 4.90
N GLU A 63 -14.52 5.20 5.68
CA GLU A 63 -13.69 4.33 6.52
C GLU A 63 -12.79 3.44 5.67
N PHE A 64 -13.35 2.84 4.62
CA PHE A 64 -12.58 2.03 3.68
C PHE A 64 -11.53 2.87 2.94
N GLU A 65 -11.88 4.08 2.50
CA GLU A 65 -10.92 4.98 1.88
C GLU A 65 -9.76 5.30 2.83
N ARG A 66 -10.06 5.60 4.10
CA ARG A 66 -9.03 5.86 5.10
C ARG A 66 -8.13 4.65 5.33
N GLU A 67 -8.70 3.46 5.43
CA GLU A 67 -7.95 2.20 5.61
C GLU A 67 -7.02 1.93 4.42
N TYR A 68 -7.49 2.20 3.20
CA TYR A 68 -6.74 2.01 1.96
C TYR A 68 -5.98 3.25 1.48
N GLY A 69 -5.85 4.30 2.31
CA GLY A 69 -5.09 5.52 1.98
C GLY A 69 -5.58 6.26 0.72
N LEU A 70 -6.90 6.27 0.51
CA LEU A 70 -7.62 6.98 -0.54
C LEU A 70 -8.30 8.25 0.00
N PRO A 71 -8.62 9.24 -0.87
CA PRO A 71 -8.13 9.36 -2.24
C PRO A 71 -6.60 9.56 -2.25
N LEU A 72 -5.96 9.27 -3.38
CA LEU A 72 -4.52 9.47 -3.49
C LEU A 72 -4.16 10.93 -3.22
N LEU A 73 -3.18 11.17 -2.34
CA LEU A 73 -2.68 12.49 -1.91
C LEU A 73 -2.40 13.46 -3.05
N CYS A 74 -2.04 12.95 -4.22
CA CYS A 74 -1.63 13.74 -5.37
C CYS A 74 -2.69 13.96 -6.43
N GLY A 75 -3.95 13.68 -6.08
CA GLY A 75 -5.14 14.23 -6.71
C GLY A 75 -5.17 14.25 -8.24
N GLN A 76 -6.02 13.42 -8.84
CA GLN A 76 -7.10 14.07 -9.58
C GLN A 76 -8.21 14.22 -8.55
N SER A 77 -8.63 15.46 -8.28
CA SER A 77 -9.84 15.76 -7.48
C SER A 77 -11.11 15.15 -8.09
N ASP A 78 -10.99 14.56 -9.28
CA ASP A 78 -12.09 14.07 -10.11
C ASP A 78 -12.07 12.54 -10.25
N VAL A 79 -11.39 11.81 -9.33
CA VAL A 79 -11.66 10.38 -9.13
C VAL A 79 -13.03 10.28 -8.45
N GLY A 80 -14.07 10.43 -9.27
CA GLY A 80 -15.45 10.12 -8.91
C GLY A 80 -16.09 11.02 -7.87
N ASN A 81 -16.79 12.07 -8.31
CA ASN A 81 -17.75 12.76 -7.42
C ASN A 81 -18.90 11.83 -6.96
N THR A 82 -18.99 10.62 -7.53
CA THR A 82 -20.02 9.64 -7.24
C THR A 82 -19.51 8.53 -6.32
N ILE A 83 -20.41 8.01 -5.49
CA ILE A 83 -20.19 6.89 -4.59
C ILE A 83 -19.71 5.63 -5.34
N ASP A 84 -20.21 5.40 -6.55
CA ASP A 84 -19.86 4.22 -7.37
C ASP A 84 -18.41 4.24 -7.84
N ASP A 85 -17.89 5.40 -8.26
CA ASP A 85 -16.51 5.56 -8.69
C ASP A 85 -15.53 5.36 -7.51
N ARG A 86 -15.88 5.91 -6.34
CA ARG A 86 -15.13 5.72 -5.09
C ARG A 86 -15.08 4.24 -4.71
N ARG A 87 -16.22 3.56 -4.73
CA ARG A 87 -16.34 2.12 -4.47
C ARG A 87 -15.50 1.29 -5.45
N ALA A 88 -15.53 1.63 -6.75
CA ALA A 88 -14.76 0.94 -7.78
C ALA A 88 -13.24 1.07 -7.53
N GLU A 89 -12.78 2.23 -7.08
CA GLU A 89 -11.37 2.44 -6.75
C GLU A 89 -10.94 1.66 -5.51
N ILE A 90 -11.78 1.60 -4.46
CA ILE A 90 -11.49 0.77 -3.28
C ILE A 90 -11.41 -0.71 -3.66
N GLU A 91 -12.37 -1.23 -4.43
CA GLU A 91 -12.35 -2.63 -4.90
C GLU A 91 -11.15 -2.94 -5.81
N ARG A 92 -10.67 -1.94 -6.55
CA ARG A 92 -9.43 -2.08 -7.33
C ARG A 92 -8.21 -2.16 -6.40
N VAL A 93 -8.08 -1.28 -5.39
CA VAL A 93 -6.97 -1.34 -4.42
C VAL A 93 -6.97 -2.67 -3.67
N LYS A 94 -8.14 -3.17 -3.27
CA LYS A 94 -8.27 -4.49 -2.62
C LYS A 94 -7.75 -5.64 -3.48
N ARG A 95 -7.95 -5.57 -4.80
CA ARG A 95 -7.56 -6.62 -5.77
C ARG A 95 -6.11 -6.52 -6.22
N GLU A 96 -5.66 -5.30 -6.54
CA GLU A 96 -4.36 -5.06 -7.17
C GLU A 96 -3.28 -4.62 -6.16
N GLY A 97 -3.68 -4.30 -4.92
CA GLY A 97 -2.84 -3.61 -3.95
C GLY A 97 -2.64 -2.12 -4.29
N HIS A 98 -1.87 -1.43 -3.45
CA HIS A 98 -1.33 -0.13 -3.82
C HIS A 98 -0.42 -0.26 -5.06
N VAL A 99 -0.26 0.82 -5.82
CA VAL A 99 0.60 0.85 -7.01
C VAL A 99 1.96 0.25 -6.66
N LEU A 100 2.21 -0.95 -7.19
CA LEU A 100 3.51 -1.59 -7.08
C LEU A 100 4.51 -0.69 -7.81
N LEU A 101 5.63 -0.35 -7.17
CA LEU A 101 6.73 0.39 -7.79
C LEU A 101 7.54 -0.48 -8.76
N ASN A 102 6.84 -1.22 -9.62
CA ASN A 102 7.37 -1.87 -10.80
C ASN A 102 6.99 -1.04 -12.05
N LEU A 103 7.59 -1.37 -13.18
CA LEU A 103 7.45 -0.59 -14.41
C LEU A 103 5.98 -0.57 -14.92
N ALA A 104 5.25 -1.67 -14.73
CA ALA A 104 3.81 -1.75 -15.04
C ALA A 104 2.95 -0.87 -14.12
N GLY A 105 3.27 -0.83 -12.83
CA GLY A 105 2.59 0.02 -11.86
C GLY A 105 2.86 1.50 -12.10
N LEU A 106 4.06 1.88 -12.52
CA LEU A 106 4.36 3.24 -12.96
C LEU A 106 3.52 3.66 -14.17
N TYR A 107 3.37 2.80 -15.19
CA TYR A 107 2.48 3.10 -16.31
C TYR A 107 1.03 3.26 -15.87
N LYS A 108 0.52 2.37 -15.01
CA LYS A 108 -0.83 2.48 -14.44
C LYS A 108 -1.02 3.78 -13.65
N LEU A 109 -0.01 4.18 -12.88
CA LEU A 109 -0.01 5.42 -12.11
C LEU A 109 -0.11 6.63 -13.05
N PHE A 110 0.77 6.75 -14.05
CA PHE A 110 0.73 7.89 -14.97
C PHE A 110 -0.53 7.92 -15.83
N ALA A 111 -1.00 6.75 -16.30
CA ALA A 111 -2.25 6.65 -17.05
C ALA A 111 -3.45 7.18 -16.25
N ARG A 112 -3.49 6.94 -14.93
CA ARG A 112 -4.54 7.47 -14.04
C ARG A 112 -4.60 9.00 -14.07
N TYR A 113 -3.45 9.66 -14.07
CA TYR A 113 -3.39 11.12 -14.15
C TYR A 113 -3.49 11.64 -15.59
N ASN A 114 -3.98 10.82 -16.52
CA ASN A 114 -4.05 11.12 -17.96
C ASN A 114 -2.71 11.54 -18.56
N GLN A 115 -1.60 11.10 -17.95
CA GLN A 115 -0.24 11.44 -18.33
C GLN A 115 0.36 10.34 -19.22
N THR A 116 0.81 10.74 -20.41
CA THR A 116 1.44 9.82 -21.36
C THR A 116 2.93 9.67 -21.05
N VAL A 117 3.38 8.43 -20.90
CA VAL A 117 4.80 8.06 -20.82
C VAL A 117 5.29 7.72 -22.23
N LEU A 118 6.26 8.48 -22.75
CA LEU A 118 6.82 8.33 -24.09
C LEU A 118 7.89 7.26 -24.17
N ALA A 119 8.74 7.17 -23.15
CA ALA A 119 9.86 6.24 -23.13
C ALA A 119 10.28 5.89 -21.70
N VAL A 120 10.80 4.69 -21.52
CA VAL A 120 11.38 4.22 -20.26
C VAL A 120 12.77 3.68 -20.54
N GLN A 121 13.77 4.24 -19.86
CA GLN A 121 15.14 3.78 -19.94
C GLN A 121 15.56 3.22 -18.59
N THR A 122 15.89 1.93 -18.55
CA THR A 122 16.43 1.25 -17.37
C THR A 122 17.95 1.13 -17.48
N TYR A 123 18.67 1.45 -16.42
CA TYR A 123 20.12 1.29 -16.37
C TYR A 123 20.47 -0.04 -15.69
N VAL A 124 21.27 -0.85 -16.38
CA VAL A 124 21.85 -2.08 -15.81
C VAL A 124 23.12 -1.68 -15.04
N PRO A 125 23.40 -2.28 -13.86
CA PRO A 125 24.67 -2.09 -13.18
C PRO A 125 25.83 -2.39 -14.14
N MET A 126 26.70 -1.41 -14.36
CA MET A 126 27.91 -1.60 -15.14
C MET A 126 29.01 -2.18 -14.23
N GLN A 127 29.82 -3.11 -14.77
CA GLN A 127 31.07 -3.47 -14.11
C GLN A 127 31.97 -2.24 -14.08
N CYS A 128 32.48 -1.89 -12.89
CA CYS A 128 33.52 -0.90 -12.76
C CYS A 128 34.79 -1.43 -13.41
N LEU A 129 35.14 -0.85 -14.55
CA LEU A 129 36.43 -1.10 -15.22
C LEU A 129 37.52 -0.12 -14.74
N GLY A 130 37.17 0.83 -13.87
CA GLY A 130 38.07 1.82 -13.29
C GLY A 130 38.73 1.36 -11.99
N SER A 131 39.67 2.17 -11.51
CA SER A 131 40.36 2.01 -10.23
C SER A 131 39.41 2.21 -9.05
N CYS A 132 39.68 1.60 -7.90
CA CYS A 132 38.86 1.74 -6.67
C CYS A 132 38.78 3.17 -6.11
N VAL A 133 39.64 4.07 -6.58
CA VAL A 133 39.63 5.50 -6.21
C VAL A 133 38.90 6.38 -7.22
N ASP A 134 38.42 5.80 -8.34
CA ASP A 134 37.69 6.55 -9.33
C ASP A 134 36.30 6.93 -8.77
N PRO A 135 35.85 8.18 -8.96
CA PRO A 135 34.58 8.64 -8.42
C PRO A 135 33.41 7.85 -9.06
N LEU A 136 32.78 7.00 -8.24
CA LEU A 136 31.62 6.19 -8.60
C LEU A 136 30.32 7.00 -8.82
N ASN A 137 30.34 8.31 -8.56
CA ASN A 137 29.15 9.12 -8.49
C ASN A 137 28.91 9.92 -9.78
N THR A 138 28.69 9.22 -10.89
CA THR A 138 28.19 9.87 -12.10
C THR A 138 26.69 10.11 -11.94
N ALA A 139 26.17 11.26 -12.40
CA ALA A 139 24.74 11.59 -12.34
C ALA A 139 23.82 10.51 -12.96
N ARG A 140 24.38 9.65 -13.82
CA ARG A 140 23.72 8.52 -14.48
C ARG A 140 23.55 7.30 -13.57
N LEU A 141 24.45 7.07 -12.60
CA LEU A 141 24.34 5.98 -11.62
C LEU A 141 23.40 6.31 -10.45
N ARG A 142 23.05 7.59 -10.29
CA ARG A 142 22.07 8.05 -9.29
C ARG A 142 20.66 7.50 -9.53
N PHE A 143 20.31 7.27 -10.80
CA PHE A 143 18.96 6.85 -11.19
C PHE A 143 18.98 5.44 -11.77
N ARG A 144 18.03 4.60 -11.34
CA ARG A 144 17.84 3.25 -11.88
C ARG A 144 16.98 3.27 -13.14
N VAL A 145 16.06 4.21 -13.21
CA VAL A 145 15.08 4.34 -14.29
C VAL A 145 14.89 5.81 -14.64
N THR A 146 14.84 6.12 -15.93
CA THR A 146 14.42 7.42 -16.47
C THR A 146 13.12 7.25 -17.24
N LEU A 147 12.10 8.01 -16.87
CA LEU A 147 10.83 8.10 -17.62
C LEU A 147 10.80 9.41 -18.40
N THR A 148 10.45 9.33 -19.68
CA THR A 148 10.16 10.50 -20.51
C THR A 148 8.64 10.69 -20.58
N LEU A 149 8.15 11.85 -20.18
CA LEU A 149 6.73 12.20 -20.20
C LEU A 149 6.41 13.18 -21.33
N ALA A 150 5.24 13.04 -21.95
CA ALA A 150 4.77 13.95 -22.99
C ALA A 150 4.21 15.24 -22.41
N LYS A 151 4.48 16.38 -23.04
CA LYS A 151 3.72 17.62 -22.82
C LYS A 151 2.32 17.58 -23.46
N PRO A 152 1.31 18.28 -22.90
CA PRO A 152 1.35 19.02 -21.63
C PRO A 152 1.32 18.07 -20.42
N ILE A 153 1.99 18.47 -19.34
CA ILE A 153 1.94 17.73 -18.07
C ILE A 153 0.56 17.94 -17.44
N LYS A 154 -0.16 16.84 -17.21
CA LYS A 154 -1.51 16.85 -16.61
C LYS A 154 -1.52 16.41 -15.15
N ALA A 155 -0.49 15.71 -14.72
CA ALA A 155 -0.33 15.24 -13.35
C ALA A 155 0.41 16.27 -12.49
N ASP A 156 0.08 16.37 -11.20
CA ASP A 156 0.91 17.10 -10.24
C ASP A 156 2.20 16.31 -9.97
N MET A 157 3.23 16.63 -10.74
CA MET A 157 4.53 15.96 -10.69
C MET A 157 5.27 16.22 -9.39
N ASP A 158 5.09 17.39 -8.77
CA ASP A 158 5.72 17.73 -7.50
C ASP A 158 5.15 16.85 -6.40
N CYS A 159 3.81 16.73 -6.35
CA CYS A 159 3.18 15.85 -5.40
C CYS A 159 3.56 14.38 -5.66
N LEU A 160 3.48 13.91 -6.91
CA LEU A 160 3.82 12.52 -7.26
C LEU A 160 5.25 12.18 -6.86
N SER A 161 6.20 13.08 -7.11
CA SER A 161 7.61 12.92 -6.74
C SER A 161 7.82 12.78 -5.23
N LYS A 162 7.01 13.50 -4.43
CA LYS A 162 7.12 13.53 -2.98
C LYS A 162 6.50 12.31 -2.30
N ASN A 163 5.35 11.85 -2.79
CA ASN A 163 4.52 10.87 -2.08
C ASN A 163 4.55 9.46 -2.68
N TYR A 164 4.85 9.33 -3.97
CA TYR A 164 4.69 8.05 -4.69
C TYR A 164 5.97 7.58 -5.37
N LEU A 165 6.78 8.47 -5.94
CA LEU A 165 7.91 8.06 -6.77
C LEU A 165 9.18 7.87 -5.93
N PRO A 166 9.97 6.82 -6.18
CA PRO A 166 11.23 6.62 -5.49
C PRO A 166 12.28 7.62 -5.98
N ALA A 167 13.19 8.03 -5.08
CA ALA A 167 14.29 8.96 -5.41
C ALA A 167 15.26 8.46 -6.50
N SER A 168 15.23 7.16 -6.80
CA SER A 168 16.02 6.53 -7.87
C SER A 168 15.36 6.61 -9.26
N LEU A 169 14.17 7.21 -9.36
CA LEU A 169 13.47 7.49 -10.61
C LEU A 169 13.78 8.92 -11.07
N ARG A 170 14.17 9.07 -12.34
CA ARG A 170 14.29 10.37 -13.01
C ARG A 170 13.09 10.59 -13.93
N LEU A 171 12.60 11.82 -13.96
CA LEU A 171 11.52 12.25 -14.84
C LEU A 171 12.08 13.31 -15.80
N ASP A 172 12.03 13.02 -17.09
CA ASP A 172 12.36 13.96 -18.16
C ASP A 172 11.06 14.36 -18.88
N ILE A 173 10.89 15.65 -19.13
CA ILE A 173 9.68 16.19 -19.78
C ILE A 173 10.09 16.60 -21.20
N LYS A 174 9.41 16.05 -22.22
CA LYS A 174 9.63 16.40 -23.63
C LYS A 174 8.36 16.94 -24.27
#